data_AF-A0A6P4E4E0-F1
#
_entry.id   AF-A0A6P4E4E0-F1
#
_cell.length_a   1.000
_cell.length_b   1.000
_cell.length_c   1.000
_cell.angle_alpha   90.00
_cell.angle_beta   90.00
_cell.angle_gamma   90.00
#
_symmetry.space_group_name_H-M   'P 1'
#
loop_
_entity.id
_entity.type
_entity.pdbx_description
1 polymer ?
#
loop_
_entity_poly.entity_id
_entity_poly.type
_entity_poly.pdbx_seq_one_letter_code
_entity_poly.pdbx_strand_id
1 'polypeptide(L)'
;MCSKTNERATRIHEPGKVCRELLYLRSKVPVREVPAFTYQALQPNTVVKPPPKIDIFKRKPVKETVFKIYFNRGDIPCVMSGRSSKQDPTKERPVKWHCVPENLDYCYYLPIFVDGLADMDYDTRLLAVNGAIDLIMRSPKKVLPVLPKLILPLKRAFQTRDKRIIISALQVIQL
;
A
#
# COMPACT_ATOMS: atom_id res chain seq x y z
N MET A 1 -1.62 5.46 -47.76
CA MET A 1 -0.94 6.04 -48.94
C MET A 1 -0.96 4.98 -50.02
N CYS A 2 -1.46 5.27 -51.21
CA CYS A 2 -1.35 4.34 -52.31
C CYS A 2 0.13 4.19 -52.65
N SER A 3 0.65 2.98 -52.53
CA SER A 3 2.06 2.61 -52.62
C SER A 3 2.59 2.54 -54.07
N LYS A 4 1.79 2.94 -55.05
CA LYS A 4 2.11 2.84 -56.48
C LYS A 4 2.28 4.23 -57.09
N THR A 5 3.49 4.55 -57.50
CA THR A 5 3.89 5.82 -58.14
C THR A 5 3.17 6.07 -59.47
N ASN A 6 2.77 5.02 -60.18
CA ASN A 6 2.09 5.10 -61.49
C ASN A 6 0.64 5.59 -61.42
N GLU A 7 -0.05 5.54 -60.27
CA GLU A 7 -1.44 5.99 -60.13
C GLU A 7 -1.58 7.50 -59.87
N ARG A 8 -0.47 8.24 -59.80
CA ARG A 8 -0.50 9.71 -59.65
C ARG A 8 -0.75 10.44 -60.96
N ALA A 9 -0.27 9.89 -62.08
CA ALA A 9 -0.29 10.57 -63.38
C ALA A 9 -1.63 10.48 -64.13
N THR A 10 -2.51 9.56 -63.76
CA THR A 10 -3.82 9.32 -64.41
C THR A 10 -5.00 9.97 -63.69
N ARG A 11 -4.77 10.76 -62.62
CA ARG A 11 -5.84 11.40 -61.87
C ARG A 11 -6.35 12.64 -62.59
N ILE A 12 -7.65 12.69 -62.82
CA ILE A 12 -8.35 13.88 -63.33
C ILE A 12 -8.10 15.03 -62.34
N HIS A 13 -7.76 16.21 -62.85
CA HIS A 13 -7.47 17.36 -62.01
C HIS A 13 -8.75 17.82 -61.30
N GLU A 14 -8.81 17.63 -59.98
CA GLU A 14 -9.97 18.04 -59.19
C GLU A 14 -9.97 19.56 -58.94
N PRO A 15 -11.15 20.19 -58.78
CA PRO A 15 -11.24 21.60 -58.47
C PRO A 15 -10.66 21.90 -57.08
N GLY A 16 -10.03 23.07 -56.91
CA GLY A 16 -9.28 23.43 -55.70
C GLY A 16 -10.08 23.37 -54.38
N LYS A 17 -11.42 23.48 -54.44
CA LYS A 17 -12.30 23.27 -53.27
C LYS A 17 -12.21 21.84 -52.73
N VAL A 18 -12.22 20.83 -53.61
CA VAL A 18 -12.17 19.41 -53.22
C VAL A 18 -10.78 19.06 -52.68
N CYS A 19 -9.71 19.57 -53.30
CA CYS A 19 -8.35 19.43 -52.78
C CYS A 19 -8.21 19.99 -51.36
N ARG A 20 -8.80 21.17 -51.08
CA ARG A 20 -8.79 21.78 -49.74
C ARG A 20 -9.55 20.93 -48.71
N GLU A 21 -10.67 20.36 -49.11
CA GLU A 21 -11.48 19.49 -48.26
C GLU A 21 -10.78 18.16 -47.94
N LEU A 22 -10.11 17.55 -48.93
CA LEU A 22 -9.28 16.36 -48.73
C LEU A 22 -8.08 16.63 -47.81
N LEU A 23 -7.44 17.79 -47.91
CA LEU A 23 -6.36 18.20 -47.01
C LEU A 23 -6.88 18.41 -45.58
N TYR A 24 -8.07 18.98 -45.41
CA TYR A 24 -8.72 19.14 -44.12
C TYR A 24 -9.13 17.80 -43.49
N LEU A 25 -9.64 16.87 -44.28
CA LEU A 25 -9.93 15.51 -43.80
C LEU A 25 -8.66 14.77 -43.38
N ARG A 26 -7.55 14.98 -44.09
CA ARG A 26 -6.24 14.41 -43.73
C ARG A 26 -5.66 15.00 -42.44
N SER A 27 -5.92 16.27 -42.12
CA SER A 27 -5.48 16.87 -40.85
C SER A 27 -6.31 16.40 -39.65
N LYS A 28 -7.52 15.87 -39.89
CA LYS A 28 -8.40 15.30 -38.85
C LYS A 28 -8.12 13.83 -38.50
N VAL A 29 -7.11 13.20 -39.09
CA VAL A 29 -6.82 11.79 -38.81
C VAL A 29 -6.37 11.66 -37.35
N PRO A 30 -7.04 10.84 -36.51
CA PRO A 30 -6.64 10.67 -35.12
C PRO A 30 -5.25 10.04 -35.05
N VAL A 31 -4.48 10.47 -34.06
CA VAL A 31 -3.15 9.93 -33.81
C VAL A 31 -3.30 8.54 -33.19
N ARG A 32 -2.61 7.54 -33.75
CA ARG A 32 -2.72 6.16 -33.27
C ARG A 32 -1.83 5.94 -32.05
N GLU A 33 -2.41 5.50 -30.94
CA GLU A 33 -1.63 5.06 -29.77
C GLU A 33 -0.96 3.70 -30.05
N VAL A 34 0.34 3.60 -29.78
CA VAL A 34 1.15 2.40 -30.03
C VAL A 34 1.99 2.02 -28.81
N PRO A 35 2.31 0.74 -28.62
CA PRO A 35 3.22 0.30 -27.56
C PRO A 35 4.63 0.87 -27.76
N ALA A 36 5.28 1.21 -26.65
CA ALA A 36 6.66 1.67 -26.64
C ALA A 36 7.62 0.61 -27.21
N PHE A 37 8.76 1.06 -27.75
CA PHE A 37 9.83 0.21 -28.27
C PHE A 37 9.42 -0.76 -29.38
N THR A 38 8.38 -0.42 -30.15
CA THR A 38 7.95 -1.20 -31.33
C THR A 38 8.24 -0.44 -32.62
N TYR A 39 8.34 -1.15 -33.75
CA TYR A 39 8.48 -0.53 -35.07
C TYR A 39 7.31 0.42 -35.40
N GLN A 40 6.15 0.21 -34.76
CA GLN A 40 4.97 1.06 -34.91
C GLN A 40 5.18 2.46 -34.33
N ALA A 41 6.04 2.62 -33.32
CA ALA A 41 6.41 3.90 -32.73
C ALA A 41 7.26 4.76 -33.66
N LEU A 42 7.91 4.16 -34.67
CA LEU A 42 8.67 4.87 -35.70
C LEU A 42 7.78 5.32 -36.87
N GLN A 43 6.51 4.90 -36.91
CA GLN A 43 5.59 5.25 -37.99
C GLN A 43 5.01 6.66 -37.79
N PRO A 44 4.78 7.42 -38.87
CA PRO A 44 4.17 8.75 -38.79
C PRO A 44 2.73 8.66 -38.25
N ASN A 45 2.26 9.74 -37.62
CA ASN A 45 0.91 9.82 -37.02
C ASN A 45 0.66 8.77 -35.92
N THR A 46 1.67 8.48 -35.11
CA THR A 46 1.56 7.61 -33.93
C THR A 46 2.07 8.32 -32.67
N VAL A 47 1.51 7.94 -31.52
CA VAL A 47 1.95 8.40 -30.19
C VAL A 47 2.20 7.17 -29.32
N VAL A 48 3.34 7.16 -28.64
CA VAL A 48 3.69 6.07 -27.74
C VAL A 48 2.85 6.17 -26.47
N LYS A 49 2.21 5.07 -26.08
CA LYS A 49 1.49 4.98 -24.81
C LYS A 49 2.47 5.20 -23.66
N PRO A 50 2.20 6.14 -22.72
CA PRO A 50 3.07 6.37 -21.59
C PRO A 50 3.13 5.13 -20.69
N PRO A 51 4.22 4.94 -19.93
CA PRO A 51 4.31 3.85 -18.97
C PRO A 51 3.13 3.92 -17.98
N PRO A 52 2.64 2.78 -17.49
CA PRO A 52 1.56 2.75 -16.51
C PRO A 52 1.98 3.55 -15.27
N LYS A 53 1.10 4.42 -14.77
CA LYS A 53 1.36 5.17 -13.53
C LYS A 53 1.46 4.19 -12.37
N ILE A 54 2.66 4.05 -11.81
CA ILE A 54 2.90 3.24 -10.61
C ILE A 54 2.73 4.15 -9.40
N ASP A 55 1.66 3.94 -8.64
CA ASP A 55 1.47 4.65 -7.38
C ASP A 55 2.21 3.91 -6.25
N ILE A 56 3.44 4.38 -6.00
CA ILE A 56 4.36 3.80 -5.01
C ILE A 56 3.84 4.04 -3.59
N PHE A 57 3.10 5.12 -3.35
CA PHE A 57 2.60 5.51 -2.02
C PHE A 57 1.16 5.08 -1.78
N LYS A 58 0.49 4.47 -2.76
CA LYS A 58 -0.83 3.89 -2.59
C LYS A 58 -0.85 2.91 -1.43
N ARG A 59 -1.79 3.11 -0.52
CA ARG A 59 -2.07 2.18 0.59
C ARG A 59 -2.39 0.80 0.03
N LYS A 60 -1.79 -0.22 0.63
CA LYS A 60 -2.03 -1.61 0.29
C LYS A 60 -2.98 -2.23 1.32
N PRO A 61 -4.05 -2.93 0.89
CA PRO A 61 -4.88 -3.65 1.81
C PRO A 61 -4.07 -4.76 2.47
N VAL A 62 -4.26 -4.94 3.77
CA VAL A 62 -3.59 -5.96 4.56
C VAL A 62 -4.52 -7.14 4.72
N LYS A 63 -3.97 -8.36 4.67
CA LYS A 63 -4.71 -9.54 5.14
C LYS A 63 -4.94 -9.41 6.65
N GLU A 64 -5.94 -10.12 7.15
CA GLU A 64 -6.18 -10.21 8.59
C GLU A 64 -4.89 -10.65 9.32
N THR A 65 -4.57 -9.96 10.41
CA THR A 65 -3.38 -10.25 11.22
C THR A 65 -3.63 -11.49 12.08
N VAL A 66 -2.55 -12.16 12.47
CA VAL A 66 -2.61 -13.24 13.44
C VAL A 66 -3.16 -12.72 14.77
N PHE A 67 -2.82 -11.48 15.13
CA PHE A 67 -3.35 -10.83 16.32
C PHE A 67 -4.88 -10.76 16.32
N LYS A 68 -5.50 -10.29 15.22
CA LYS A 68 -6.96 -10.16 15.13
C LYS A 68 -7.66 -11.51 15.29
N ILE A 69 -7.11 -12.57 14.70
CA ILE A 69 -7.65 -13.93 14.82
C ILE A 69 -7.63 -14.39 16.28
N TYR A 70 -6.50 -14.21 16.97
CA TYR A 70 -6.32 -14.65 18.37
C TYR A 70 -7.12 -13.79 19.34
N PHE A 71 -7.27 -12.50 19.02
CA PHE A 71 -8.11 -11.59 19.77
C PHE A 71 -9.58 -12.02 19.69
N ASN A 72 -10.07 -12.31 18.48
CA ASN A 72 -11.45 -12.79 18.28
C ASN A 72 -11.68 -14.18 18.94
N ARG A 73 -10.64 -15.02 19.02
CA ARG A 73 -10.70 -16.32 19.72
C ARG A 73 -10.68 -16.19 21.25
N GLY A 74 -10.13 -15.09 21.77
CA GLY A 74 -10.01 -14.83 23.20
C GLY A 74 -8.71 -15.31 23.86
N ASP A 75 -7.65 -15.57 23.08
CA ASP A 75 -6.37 -16.05 23.65
C ASP A 75 -5.43 -14.94 24.10
N ILE A 76 -5.72 -13.70 23.69
CA ILE A 76 -4.88 -12.55 24.00
C ILE A 76 -5.08 -12.21 25.49
N PRO A 77 -4.03 -12.29 26.34
CA PRO A 77 -4.16 -12.19 27.79
C PRO A 77 -4.23 -10.73 28.27
N CYS A 78 -4.85 -9.85 27.48
CA CYS A 78 -4.95 -8.44 27.80
C CYS A 78 -6.19 -7.77 27.17
N VAL A 79 -6.68 -6.74 27.84
CA VAL A 79 -7.85 -5.95 27.42
C VAL A 79 -7.54 -4.47 27.59
N MET A 80 -8.17 -3.62 26.77
CA MET A 80 -8.06 -2.17 26.93
C MET A 80 -8.63 -1.72 28.28
N SER A 81 -7.86 -0.95 29.06
CA SER A 81 -8.34 -0.43 30.34
C SER A 81 -9.23 0.80 30.14
N GLY A 82 -10.48 0.70 30.62
CA GLY A 82 -11.42 1.83 30.69
C GLY A 82 -12.05 2.27 29.37
N ARG A 83 -13.00 3.22 29.46
CA ARG A 83 -13.56 3.94 28.31
C ARG A 83 -12.66 5.14 27.98
N SER A 84 -12.68 5.61 26.73
CA SER A 84 -12.11 6.93 26.40
C SER A 84 -12.62 7.94 27.42
N SER A 85 -11.72 8.61 28.16
CA SER A 85 -12.17 9.77 28.91
C SER A 85 -12.67 10.80 27.89
N LYS A 86 -13.94 11.20 27.98
CA LYS A 86 -14.51 12.25 27.11
C LYS A 86 -13.78 13.59 27.26
N GLN A 87 -13.03 13.76 28.34
CA GLN A 87 -12.35 14.99 28.72
C GLN A 87 -10.95 15.13 28.10
N ASP A 88 -10.30 14.01 27.72
CA ASP A 88 -8.98 14.05 27.09
C ASP A 88 -8.82 12.91 26.07
N PRO A 89 -9.02 13.18 24.76
CA PRO A 89 -8.84 12.19 23.70
C PRO A 89 -7.37 11.83 23.47
N THR A 90 -6.44 12.58 24.07
CA THR A 90 -4.99 12.42 23.94
C THR A 90 -4.40 11.49 24.99
N LYS A 91 -5.15 11.18 26.05
CA LYS A 91 -4.66 10.33 27.14
C LYS A 91 -4.49 8.89 26.66
N GLU A 92 -3.27 8.39 26.77
CA GLU A 92 -2.93 7.00 26.49
C GLU A 92 -3.81 6.06 27.32
N ARG A 93 -4.41 5.07 26.64
CA ARG A 93 -5.25 4.07 27.31
C ARG A 93 -4.36 2.89 27.73
N PRO A 94 -4.13 2.68 29.02
CA PRO A 94 -3.27 1.58 29.46
C PRO A 94 -3.94 0.23 29.18
N VAL A 95 -3.13 -0.80 29.06
CA VAL A 95 -3.61 -2.17 28.89
C VAL A 95 -3.77 -2.83 30.26
N LYS A 96 -4.90 -3.50 30.47
CA LYS A 96 -5.13 -4.35 31.64
C LYS A 96 -4.81 -5.80 31.27
N TRP A 97 -3.85 -6.38 31.96
CA TRP A 97 -3.45 -7.77 31.76
C TRP A 97 -4.23 -8.71 32.67
N HIS A 98 -4.54 -9.91 32.16
CA HIS A 98 -5.15 -10.98 32.95
C HIS A 98 -4.10 -11.76 33.76
N CYS A 99 -2.84 -11.67 33.37
CA CYS A 99 -1.70 -12.33 34.01
C CYS A 99 -0.53 -11.35 34.18
N VAL A 100 0.49 -11.76 34.93
CA VAL A 100 1.72 -10.99 35.14
C VAL A 100 2.54 -10.97 33.83
N PRO A 101 2.72 -9.82 33.16
CA PRO A 101 3.35 -9.77 31.83
C PRO A 101 4.81 -10.22 31.82
N GLU A 102 5.52 -10.07 32.93
CA GLU A 102 6.90 -10.52 33.10
C GLU A 102 7.01 -12.04 32.99
N ASN A 103 5.95 -12.79 33.31
CA ASN A 103 5.90 -14.25 33.27
C ASN A 103 5.42 -14.79 31.91
N LEU A 104 5.05 -13.93 30.97
CA LEU A 104 4.59 -14.33 29.65
C LEU A 104 5.73 -14.95 28.83
N ASP A 105 5.38 -15.83 27.89
CA ASP A 105 6.32 -16.32 26.87
C ASP A 105 6.42 -15.31 25.72
N TYR A 106 7.53 -14.57 25.69
CA TYR A 106 7.80 -13.56 24.68
C TYR A 106 8.02 -14.17 23.30
N CYS A 107 8.51 -15.41 23.21
CA CYS A 107 8.72 -16.08 21.92
C CYS A 107 7.40 -16.35 21.18
N TYR A 108 6.31 -16.48 21.93
CA TYR A 108 4.97 -16.71 21.41
C TYR A 108 4.17 -15.42 21.28
N TYR A 109 4.01 -14.67 22.38
CA TYR A 109 3.09 -13.54 22.42
C TYR A 109 3.63 -12.27 21.76
N LEU A 110 4.91 -11.92 21.94
CA LEU A 110 5.44 -10.66 21.41
C LEU A 110 5.34 -10.58 19.87
N PRO A 111 5.69 -11.61 19.08
CA PRO A 111 5.48 -11.59 17.64
C PRO A 111 4.00 -11.43 17.24
N ILE A 112 3.07 -11.98 18.02
CA ILE A 112 1.62 -11.84 17.76
C ILE A 112 1.21 -10.38 17.96
N PHE A 113 1.61 -9.73 19.06
CA PHE A 113 1.36 -8.29 19.27
C PHE A 113 1.98 -7.41 18.18
N VAL A 114 3.22 -7.72 17.75
CA VAL A 114 3.88 -6.96 16.68
C VAL A 114 3.22 -7.18 15.31
N ASP A 115 2.65 -8.36 15.02
CA ASP A 115 1.87 -8.59 13.79
C ASP A 115 0.57 -7.78 13.79
N GLY A 116 -0.04 -7.57 14.96
CA GLY A 116 -1.22 -6.72 15.14
C GLY A 116 -1.00 -5.22 14.86
N LEU A 117 0.25 -4.76 14.75
CA LEU A 117 0.55 -3.39 14.32
C LEU A 117 0.05 -3.11 12.91
N ALA A 118 0.01 -4.14 12.05
CA ALA A 118 -0.41 -4.06 10.66
C ALA A 118 -1.94 -4.03 10.48
N ASP A 119 -2.72 -4.12 11.56
CA ASP A 119 -4.19 -4.10 11.47
C ASP A 119 -4.72 -2.76 10.97
N MET A 120 -5.74 -2.82 10.12
CA MET A 120 -6.44 -1.63 9.62
C MET A 120 -7.41 -1.07 10.67
N ASP A 121 -8.03 -1.95 11.45
CA ASP A 121 -8.96 -1.59 12.52
C ASP A 121 -8.24 -0.83 13.65
N TYR A 122 -8.80 0.30 14.06
CA TYR A 122 -8.15 1.19 15.02
C TYR A 122 -8.10 0.58 16.42
N ASP A 123 -9.20 0.01 16.90
CA ASP A 123 -9.29 -0.49 18.28
C ASP A 123 -8.41 -1.72 18.49
N THR A 124 -8.40 -2.63 17.50
CA THR A 124 -7.51 -3.80 17.51
C THR A 124 -6.05 -3.37 17.48
N ARG A 125 -5.67 -2.46 16.58
CA ARG A 125 -4.30 -1.96 16.47
C ARG A 125 -3.86 -1.24 17.74
N LEU A 126 -4.72 -0.43 18.35
CA LEU A 126 -4.40 0.28 19.59
C LEU A 126 -4.08 -0.69 20.73
N LEU A 127 -4.85 -1.77 20.86
CA LEU A 127 -4.55 -2.84 21.83
C LEU A 127 -3.21 -3.52 21.52
N ALA A 128 -2.96 -3.83 20.25
CA ALA A 128 -1.71 -4.46 19.82
C ALA A 128 -0.48 -3.57 20.13
N VAL A 129 -0.56 -2.27 19.80
CA VAL A 129 0.49 -1.28 20.05
C VAL A 129 0.77 -1.17 21.54
N ASN A 130 -0.25 -0.86 22.35
CA ASN A 130 -0.03 -0.63 23.77
C ASN A 130 0.42 -1.91 24.48
N GLY A 131 -0.06 -3.08 24.05
CA GLY A 131 0.39 -4.37 24.56
C GLY A 131 1.85 -4.67 24.22
N ALA A 132 2.28 -4.37 22.99
CA ALA A 132 3.67 -4.52 22.58
C ALA A 132 4.61 -3.60 23.37
N ILE A 133 4.23 -2.33 23.53
CA ILE A 133 4.98 -1.33 24.31
C ILE A 133 5.13 -1.80 25.76
N ASP A 134 4.04 -2.22 26.39
CA ASP A 134 4.06 -2.65 27.79
C ASP A 134 4.90 -3.93 28.01
N LEU A 135 4.85 -4.88 27.07
CA LEU A 135 5.72 -6.07 27.10
C LEU A 135 7.21 -5.68 26.99
N ILE A 136 7.58 -4.81 26.06
CA ILE A 136 8.98 -4.40 25.86
C ILE A 136 9.50 -3.66 27.10
N MET A 137 8.69 -2.74 27.66
CA MET A 137 9.07 -1.93 28.82
C MET A 137 9.26 -2.76 30.10
N ARG A 138 8.41 -3.78 30.33
CA ARG A 138 8.48 -4.60 31.55
C ARG A 138 9.62 -5.62 31.54
N SER A 139 9.94 -6.19 30.39
CA SER A 139 10.99 -7.22 30.28
C SER A 139 11.86 -7.06 29.04
N PRO A 140 12.71 -6.01 28.98
CA PRO A 140 13.58 -5.77 27.83
C PRO A 140 14.59 -6.92 27.60
N LYS A 141 15.00 -7.61 28.67
CA LYS A 141 15.94 -8.76 28.61
C LYS A 141 15.38 -9.94 27.79
N LYS A 142 14.06 -10.11 27.72
CA LYS A 142 13.40 -11.20 26.97
C LYS A 142 13.20 -10.88 25.49
N VAL A 143 13.42 -9.63 25.06
CA VAL A 143 13.17 -9.19 23.67
C VAL A 143 14.27 -9.68 22.71
N LEU A 144 15.54 -9.66 23.15
CA LEU A 144 16.69 -10.04 22.32
C LEU A 144 16.56 -11.42 21.63
N PRO A 145 16.18 -12.52 22.33
CA PRO A 145 16.03 -13.83 21.66
C PRO A 145 14.87 -13.88 20.67
N VAL A 146 13.91 -12.96 20.75
CA VAL A 146 12.70 -12.92 19.90
C VAL A 146 12.90 -12.07 18.65
N LEU A 147 13.93 -11.21 18.62
CA LEU A 147 14.19 -10.26 17.55
C LEU A 147 14.07 -10.85 16.12
N PRO A 148 14.60 -12.05 15.80
CA PRO A 148 14.45 -12.63 14.47
C PRO A 148 12.99 -12.86 14.05
N LYS A 149 12.10 -13.17 15.00
CA LYS A 149 10.67 -13.38 14.76
C LYS A 149 9.90 -12.08 14.53
N LEU A 150 10.44 -10.93 14.96
CA LEU A 150 9.78 -9.62 14.83
C LEU A 150 9.98 -8.99 13.45
N ILE A 151 11.03 -9.38 12.71
CA ILE A 151 11.40 -8.79 11.42
C ILE A 151 10.25 -8.92 10.40
N LEU A 152 9.63 -10.09 10.30
CA LEU A 152 8.57 -10.34 9.32
C LEU A 152 7.28 -9.57 9.64
N PRO A 153 6.74 -9.62 10.88
CA PRO A 153 5.65 -8.74 11.32
C PRO A 153 5.89 -7.25 11.06
N LEU A 154 7.08 -6.73 11.39
CA LEU A 154 7.42 -5.32 11.14
C LEU A 154 7.45 -4.98 9.65
N LYS A 155 8.03 -5.87 8.83
CA LYS A 155 7.99 -5.72 7.36
C LYS A 155 6.56 -5.65 6.84
N ARG A 156 5.64 -6.48 7.36
CA ARG A 156 4.23 -6.45 6.98
C ARG A 156 3.58 -5.11 7.35
N ALA A 157 3.84 -4.59 8.55
CA ALA A 157 3.33 -3.28 8.99
C ALA A 157 3.82 -2.13 8.08
N PHE A 158 5.08 -2.13 7.65
CA PHE A 158 5.58 -1.10 6.73
C PHE A 158 5.07 -1.25 5.29
N GLN A 159 4.82 -2.48 4.84
CA GLN A 159 4.28 -2.75 3.51
C GLN A 159 2.85 -2.23 3.29
N THR A 160 2.11 -1.93 4.36
CA THR A 160 0.76 -1.34 4.31
C THR A 160 0.74 0.03 3.63
N ARG A 161 1.84 0.79 3.74
CA ARG A 161 1.95 2.18 3.26
C ARG A 161 0.89 3.12 3.87
N ASP A 162 0.28 2.73 4.99
CA ASP A 162 -0.58 3.63 5.76
C ASP A 162 0.27 4.38 6.78
N LYS A 163 0.25 5.72 6.70
CA LYS A 163 0.98 6.60 7.61
C LYS A 163 0.69 6.29 9.08
N ARG A 164 -0.56 5.93 9.41
CA ARG A 164 -0.98 5.65 10.81
C ARG A 164 -0.28 4.41 11.35
N ILE A 165 -0.29 3.34 10.56
CA ILE A 165 0.35 2.06 10.89
C ILE A 165 1.87 2.24 10.98
N ILE A 166 2.46 2.95 10.02
CA ILE A 166 3.92 3.19 9.99
C ILE A 166 4.36 3.95 11.23
N ILE A 167 3.65 5.01 11.63
CA ILE A 167 3.98 5.79 12.82
C ILE A 167 3.92 4.90 14.07
N SER A 168 2.85 4.12 14.24
CA SER A 168 2.72 3.21 15.38
C SER A 168 3.82 2.14 15.41
N ALA A 169 4.19 1.58 14.25
CA ALA A 169 5.29 0.61 14.18
C ALA A 169 6.66 1.25 14.49
N LEU A 170 6.90 2.49 14.04
CA LEU A 170 8.12 3.23 14.37
C LEU A 170 8.20 3.55 15.88
N GLN A 171 7.08 3.89 16.51
CA GLN A 171 7.03 4.10 17.96
C GLN A 171 7.46 2.84 18.73
N VAL A 172 6.99 1.66 18.32
CA VAL A 172 7.38 0.38 18.97
C VAL A 172 8.86 0.06 18.78
N ILE A 173 9.45 0.40 17.63
CA ILE A 173 10.88 0.14 17.34
C ILE A 173 11.81 1.07 18.12
N GLN A 174 11.37 2.29 18.44
CA GLN A 174 12.20 3.29 19.12
C GLN A 174 12.38 3.04 20.62
N LEU A 175 11.60 2.12 21.20
CA LEU A 175 11.69 1.72 22.59
C LEU A 175 12.88 0.78 22.83
#